data_AF-Q8NI38-F1
#
_entry.id   AF-Q8NI38-F1
#
_cell.length_a   1.000
_cell.length_b   1.000
_cell.length_c   1.000
_cell.angle_alpha   90.00
_cell.angle_beta   90.00
_cell.angle_gamma   90.00
#
_symmetry.space_group_name_H-M   'P 1'
#
loop_
_entity.id
_entity.type
_entity.pdbx_description
1 polymer ?
#
loop_
_entity_poly.entity_id
_entity_poly.type
_entity_poly.pdbx_seq_one_letter_code
_entity_poly.pdbx_strand_id
1 'polypeptide(L)'
;MEAGPWRVSAPPSGPPQFPAVVPGPSLEVARAHMLALGPQQLLAQDEEGDTLLHLFAARGLRWAAYAAAEVLQVYRRLDIREHKGKTPLLVAAAANQPLIVEDLLNLGAEPNAADHQGRSVLHVAATYGLPGVLLAVLNSGVQVDLEARDFEGLTPLHTAILALNVAMRPSDLCPRVLSTQARDRLDCVHMLLQMGANHTSQEIKSNKTVLHLAVQAANPTLVQLLLELPRGDLRTFVNMKAHGNTALHMAAALPPGPAQEAIVRHLLAAGADPTLRNLENEQPVHLLRPGPGPEGLRQLLKRSRVAPPGLSS
;
A
#
# COMPACT_ATOMS: atom_id res chain seq x y z
N MET A 1 -9.92 -46.04 47.89
CA MET A 1 -9.79 -45.13 46.74
C MET A 1 -8.30 -44.95 46.50
N GLU A 2 -7.67 -45.87 45.77
CA GLU A 2 -6.24 -45.80 45.49
C GLU A 2 -5.99 -45.02 44.21
N ALA A 3 -5.16 -43.99 44.32
CA ALA A 3 -4.73 -43.12 43.23
C ALA A 3 -3.71 -43.88 42.35
N GLY A 4 -4.17 -44.37 41.20
CA GLY A 4 -3.30 -44.90 40.15
C GLY A 4 -2.58 -43.77 39.40
N PRO A 5 -1.33 -43.99 38.94
CA PRO A 5 -0.41 -42.93 38.59
C PRO A 5 -0.70 -42.33 37.21
N TRP A 6 -0.66 -41.00 37.16
CA TRP A 6 -0.74 -40.20 35.95
C TRP A 6 0.50 -40.49 35.10
N ARG A 7 0.37 -41.37 34.10
CA ARG A 7 1.36 -41.45 33.03
C ARG A 7 1.35 -40.11 32.30
N VAL A 8 2.39 -39.33 32.53
CA VAL A 8 2.74 -38.17 31.69
C VAL A 8 3.13 -38.75 30.34
N SER A 9 2.16 -38.87 29.45
CA SER A 9 2.42 -39.17 28.04
C SER A 9 3.30 -38.03 27.51
N ALA A 10 4.53 -38.37 27.11
CA ALA A 10 5.43 -37.42 26.47
C ALA A 10 4.74 -36.78 25.25
N PRO A 11 4.91 -35.46 25.02
CA PRO A 11 4.29 -34.80 23.88
C PRO A 11 4.82 -35.41 22.57
N PRO A 12 3.96 -35.58 21.56
CA PRO A 12 4.39 -36.14 20.28
C PRO A 12 5.51 -35.30 19.68
N SER A 13 6.66 -35.93 19.47
CA SER A 13 7.84 -35.33 18.85
C SER A 13 7.64 -35.28 17.33
N GLY A 14 7.04 -34.20 16.85
CA GLY A 14 6.87 -33.90 15.44
C GLY A 14 5.97 -32.66 15.29
N PRO A 15 6.10 -31.90 14.20
CA PRO A 15 5.21 -30.77 13.96
C PRO A 15 3.75 -31.25 14.00
N PRO A 16 2.80 -30.44 14.48
CA PRO A 16 1.40 -30.81 14.53
C PRO A 16 0.96 -31.28 13.13
N GLN A 17 0.58 -32.55 13.00
CA GLN A 17 0.02 -33.07 11.76
C GLN A 17 -1.40 -32.56 11.63
N PHE A 18 -1.61 -31.56 10.79
CA PHE A 18 -2.95 -31.06 10.50
C PHE A 18 -3.69 -32.05 9.58
N PRO A 19 -4.94 -32.44 9.91
CA PRO A 19 -5.72 -33.31 9.04
C PRO A 19 -5.97 -32.65 7.67
N ALA A 20 -6.06 -33.48 6.63
CA ALA A 20 -6.39 -33.02 5.28
C ALA A 20 -7.78 -32.36 5.27
N VAL A 21 -7.84 -31.07 4.98
CA VAL A 21 -9.10 -30.32 4.91
C VAL A 21 -9.83 -30.72 3.64
N VAL A 22 -10.97 -31.40 3.79
CA VAL A 22 -11.86 -31.76 2.67
C VAL A 22 -12.48 -30.46 2.11
N PRO A 23 -12.39 -30.18 0.80
CA PRO A 23 -13.01 -29.00 0.21
C PRO A 23 -14.54 -29.06 0.30
N GLY A 24 -15.16 -28.02 0.87
CA GLY A 24 -16.59 -27.75 0.73
C GLY A 24 -17.55 -28.06 1.89
N PRO A 25 -17.25 -27.81 3.18
CA PRO A 25 -18.30 -27.80 4.20
C PRO A 25 -19.09 -26.49 4.18
N SER A 26 -20.39 -26.55 4.48
CA SER A 26 -21.14 -25.38 4.94
C SER A 26 -20.47 -24.79 6.19
N LEU A 27 -20.79 -23.54 6.54
CA LEU A 27 -20.30 -22.92 7.77
C LEU A 27 -20.57 -23.80 9.00
N GLU A 28 -21.71 -24.50 9.04
CA GLU A 28 -22.08 -25.41 10.14
C GLU A 28 -21.12 -26.59 10.28
N VAL A 29 -20.73 -27.23 9.17
CA VAL A 29 -19.79 -28.36 9.21
C VAL A 29 -18.39 -27.87 9.59
N ALA A 30 -17.97 -26.69 9.12
CA ALA A 30 -16.71 -26.09 9.54
C ALA A 30 -16.70 -25.80 11.06
N ARG A 31 -17.78 -25.22 11.61
CA ARG A 31 -17.95 -24.99 13.05
C ARG A 31 -17.89 -26.29 13.85
N ALA A 32 -18.60 -27.33 13.42
CA ALA A 32 -18.57 -28.63 14.08
C ALA A 32 -17.15 -29.21 14.13
N HIS A 33 -16.39 -29.08 13.03
CA HIS A 33 -15.00 -29.51 12.99
C HIS A 33 -14.10 -28.68 13.92
N MET A 34 -14.25 -27.36 13.97
CA MET A 34 -13.45 -26.51 14.87
C MET A 34 -13.73 -26.81 16.34
N LEU A 35 -14.99 -27.07 16.70
CA LEU A 35 -15.37 -27.49 18.05
C LEU A 35 -14.75 -28.84 18.43
N ALA A 36 -14.64 -29.77 17.49
CA ALA A 36 -14.05 -31.09 17.72
C ALA A 36 -12.52 -31.06 17.95
N LEU A 37 -11.81 -30.11 17.33
CA LEU A 37 -10.34 -29.98 17.48
C LEU A 37 -9.92 -29.49 18.88
N GLY A 38 -10.81 -28.80 19.60
CA GLY A 38 -10.49 -28.18 20.89
C GLY A 38 -9.54 -26.96 20.77
N PRO A 39 -9.47 -26.12 21.82
CA PRO A 39 -8.74 -24.85 21.75
C PRO A 39 -7.23 -25.01 21.63
N GLN A 40 -6.64 -26.05 22.22
CA GLN A 40 -5.19 -26.28 22.17
C GLN A 40 -4.72 -26.51 20.74
N GLN A 41 -5.45 -27.29 19.94
CA GLN A 41 -5.09 -27.58 18.55
C GLN A 41 -5.29 -26.34 17.65
N LEU A 42 -6.31 -25.53 17.91
CA LEU A 42 -6.55 -24.29 17.16
C LEU A 42 -5.51 -23.21 17.45
N LEU A 43 -4.94 -23.22 18.65
CA LEU A 43 -3.88 -22.30 19.10
C LEU A 43 -2.47 -22.83 18.85
N ALA A 44 -2.32 -24.09 18.43
CA ALA A 44 -1.04 -24.65 18.06
C ALA A 44 -0.46 -23.91 16.86
N GLN A 45 0.84 -23.65 16.92
CA GLN A 45 1.62 -23.04 15.85
C GLN A 45 2.56 -24.11 15.28
N ASP A 46 2.73 -24.12 13.96
CA ASP A 46 3.73 -24.95 13.30
C ASP A 46 5.13 -24.29 13.34
N GLU A 47 6.07 -24.82 12.56
CA GLU A 47 7.46 -24.35 12.49
C GLU A 47 7.61 -22.97 11.83
N GLU A 48 6.57 -22.49 11.14
CA GLU A 48 6.48 -21.14 10.59
C GLU A 48 5.76 -20.18 11.55
N GLY A 49 5.27 -20.67 12.69
CA GLY A 49 4.44 -19.91 13.62
C GLY A 49 2.98 -19.82 13.17
N ASP A 50 2.58 -20.53 12.11
CA ASP A 50 1.23 -20.47 11.56
C ASP A 50 0.27 -21.28 12.44
N THR A 51 -0.85 -20.64 12.81
CA THR A 51 -1.99 -21.37 13.37
C THR A 51 -2.87 -21.93 12.26
N LEU A 52 -3.83 -22.81 12.62
CA LEU A 52 -4.85 -23.27 11.67
C LEU A 52 -5.56 -22.12 10.94
N LEU A 53 -5.81 -21.01 11.62
CA LEU A 53 -6.42 -19.85 11.00
C LEU A 53 -5.52 -19.19 9.93
N HIS A 54 -4.20 -19.11 10.15
CA HIS A 54 -3.25 -18.64 9.13
C HIS A 54 -3.28 -19.56 7.90
N LEU A 55 -3.27 -20.88 8.11
CA LEU A 55 -3.31 -21.87 7.04
C LEU A 55 -4.61 -21.83 6.24
N PHE A 56 -5.75 -21.65 6.90
CA PHE A 56 -7.05 -21.51 6.22
C PHE A 56 -7.15 -20.21 5.44
N ALA A 57 -6.64 -19.11 6.00
CA ALA A 57 -6.55 -17.82 5.31
C ALA A 57 -5.66 -17.91 4.06
N ALA A 58 -4.46 -18.49 4.17
CA ALA A 58 -3.53 -18.62 3.05
C ALA A 58 -4.09 -19.47 1.91
N ARG A 59 -4.89 -20.51 2.22
CA ARG A 59 -5.48 -21.44 1.25
C ARG A 59 -6.84 -21.00 0.72
N GLY A 60 -7.40 -19.87 1.19
CA GLY A 60 -8.73 -19.41 0.78
C GLY A 60 -9.88 -20.29 1.26
N LEU A 61 -9.67 -21.06 2.35
CA LEU A 61 -10.69 -21.94 2.92
C LEU A 61 -11.66 -21.14 3.79
N ARG A 62 -12.49 -20.31 3.14
CA ARG A 62 -13.32 -19.28 3.80
C ARG A 62 -14.07 -19.78 5.04
N TRP A 63 -14.86 -20.86 4.93
CA TRP A 63 -15.67 -21.33 6.05
C TRP A 63 -14.85 -21.95 7.18
N ALA A 64 -13.73 -22.60 6.86
CA ALA A 64 -12.81 -23.08 7.88
C ALA A 64 -12.11 -21.91 8.60
N ALA A 65 -11.69 -20.89 7.85
CA ALA A 65 -11.12 -19.66 8.40
C ALA A 65 -12.14 -18.94 9.30
N TYR A 66 -13.39 -18.77 8.84
CA TYR A 66 -14.45 -18.14 9.63
C TYR A 66 -14.69 -18.89 10.94
N ALA A 67 -14.91 -20.20 10.88
CA ALA A 67 -15.15 -21.01 12.08
C ALA A 67 -13.94 -20.99 13.05
N ALA A 68 -12.72 -21.03 12.53
CA ALA A 68 -11.52 -20.94 13.36
C ALA A 68 -11.39 -19.54 14.00
N ALA A 69 -11.71 -18.48 13.25
CA ALA A 69 -11.71 -17.11 13.72
C ALA A 69 -12.74 -16.88 14.85
N GLU A 70 -13.95 -17.41 14.74
CA GLU A 70 -14.96 -17.36 15.82
C GLU A 70 -14.41 -17.95 17.12
N VAL A 71 -13.77 -19.12 17.05
CA VAL A 71 -13.21 -19.77 18.25
C VAL A 71 -12.04 -18.95 18.79
N LEU A 72 -11.11 -18.50 17.95
CA LEU A 72 -9.95 -17.70 18.38
C LEU A 72 -10.33 -16.32 18.92
N GLN A 73 -11.41 -15.73 18.43
CA GLN A 73 -11.99 -14.49 18.95
C GLN A 73 -12.45 -14.67 20.40
N VAL A 74 -13.12 -15.77 20.74
CA VAL A 74 -13.54 -16.09 22.12
C VAL A 74 -12.34 -16.15 23.07
N TYR A 75 -11.21 -16.69 22.59
CA TYR A 75 -9.97 -16.74 23.36
C TYR A 75 -9.13 -15.45 23.29
N ARG A 76 -9.60 -14.40 22.59
CA ARG A 76 -8.86 -13.15 22.34
C ARG A 76 -7.50 -13.37 21.66
N ARG A 77 -7.45 -14.32 20.72
CA ARG A 77 -6.24 -14.75 20.00
C ARG A 77 -6.41 -14.70 18.48
N LEU A 78 -7.24 -13.78 18.00
CA LEU A 78 -7.47 -13.57 16.57
C LEU A 78 -6.23 -12.99 15.85
N ASP A 79 -5.43 -12.20 16.57
CA ASP A 79 -4.24 -11.51 16.06
C ASP A 79 -2.91 -12.18 16.45
N ILE A 80 -2.90 -13.52 16.61
CA ILE A 80 -1.65 -14.27 16.74
C ILE A 80 -0.76 -13.98 15.54
N ARG A 81 0.55 -13.88 15.75
CA ARG A 81 1.52 -13.63 14.69
C ARG A 81 2.33 -14.88 14.32
N GLU A 82 2.48 -15.12 13.03
CA GLU A 82 3.48 -16.07 12.50
C GLU A 82 4.90 -15.46 12.48
N HIS A 83 5.91 -16.22 12.05
CA HIS A 83 7.33 -15.84 12.17
C HIS A 83 7.75 -14.59 11.38
N LYS A 84 7.00 -14.15 10.37
CA LYS A 84 7.18 -12.86 9.69
C LYS A 84 6.34 -11.73 10.32
N GLY A 85 5.70 -12.00 11.45
CA GLY A 85 4.91 -11.04 12.23
C GLY A 85 3.50 -10.83 11.71
N LYS A 86 3.06 -11.60 10.69
CA LYS A 86 1.74 -11.45 10.09
C LYS A 86 0.68 -12.05 11.00
N THR A 87 -0.42 -11.32 11.16
CA THR A 87 -1.67 -11.86 11.68
C THR A 87 -2.41 -12.63 10.59
N PRO A 88 -3.44 -13.41 10.91
CA PRO A 88 -4.26 -14.05 9.89
C PRO A 88 -4.89 -13.07 8.90
N LEU A 89 -5.21 -11.85 9.35
CA LEU A 89 -5.68 -10.76 8.49
C LEU A 89 -4.64 -10.40 7.41
N LEU A 90 -3.37 -10.26 7.79
CA LEU A 90 -2.27 -9.95 6.87
C LEU A 90 -1.95 -11.13 5.94
N VAL A 91 -2.10 -12.37 6.42
CA VAL A 91 -1.98 -13.57 5.58
C VAL A 91 -3.11 -13.64 4.55
N ALA A 92 -4.36 -13.44 4.95
CA ALA A 92 -5.52 -13.39 4.05
C ALA A 92 -5.36 -12.31 2.97
N ALA A 93 -4.88 -11.12 3.36
CA ALA A 93 -4.60 -10.03 2.44
C ALA A 93 -3.50 -10.41 1.44
N ALA A 94 -2.36 -10.95 1.91
CA ALA A 94 -1.26 -11.36 1.03
C ALA A 94 -1.64 -12.51 0.07
N ALA A 95 -2.57 -13.37 0.49
CA ALA A 95 -3.12 -14.47 -0.32
C ALA A 95 -4.29 -14.04 -1.23
N ASN A 96 -4.60 -12.74 -1.29
CA ASN A 96 -5.71 -12.18 -2.06
C ASN A 96 -7.06 -12.87 -1.75
N GLN A 97 -7.45 -12.89 -0.47
CA GLN A 97 -8.72 -13.46 0.00
C GLN A 97 -9.66 -12.38 0.56
N PRO A 98 -10.30 -11.55 -0.28
CA PRO A 98 -11.16 -10.44 0.17
C PRO A 98 -12.25 -10.84 1.16
N LEU A 99 -12.94 -11.96 0.90
CA LEU A 99 -14.02 -12.41 1.78
C LEU A 99 -13.52 -12.80 3.16
N ILE A 100 -12.34 -13.43 3.26
CA ILE A 100 -11.72 -13.77 4.54
C ILE A 100 -11.26 -12.51 5.27
N VAL A 101 -10.72 -11.52 4.54
CA VAL A 101 -10.34 -10.22 5.12
C VAL A 101 -11.56 -9.52 5.74
N GLU A 102 -12.67 -9.44 5.02
CA GLU A 102 -13.92 -8.87 5.51
C GLU A 102 -14.46 -9.63 6.73
N ASP A 103 -14.51 -10.97 6.64
CA ASP A 103 -14.96 -11.83 7.74
C ASP A 103 -14.10 -11.63 9.01
N LEU A 104 -12.76 -11.58 8.89
CA LEU A 104 -11.85 -11.37 10.02
C LEU A 104 -12.02 -9.99 10.67
N LEU A 105 -12.18 -8.94 9.87
CA LEU A 105 -12.42 -7.58 10.37
C LEU A 105 -13.77 -7.49 11.10
N ASN A 106 -14.81 -8.10 10.55
CA ASN A 106 -16.14 -8.16 11.19
C ASN A 106 -16.13 -8.98 12.50
N LEU A 107 -15.23 -9.95 12.62
CA LEU A 107 -14.97 -10.69 13.87
C LEU A 107 -14.03 -9.94 14.84
N GLY A 108 -13.61 -8.72 14.51
CA GLY A 108 -12.82 -7.86 15.40
C GLY A 108 -11.32 -8.11 15.38
N ALA A 109 -10.76 -8.59 14.27
CA ALA A 109 -9.32 -8.60 14.07
C ALA A 109 -8.77 -7.17 14.08
N GLU A 110 -7.57 -6.95 14.62
CA GLU A 110 -6.95 -5.63 14.69
C GLU A 110 -6.62 -5.11 13.27
N PRO A 111 -7.34 -4.10 12.75
CA PRO A 111 -7.18 -3.64 11.37
C PRO A 111 -5.79 -3.05 11.08
N ASN A 112 -5.15 -2.48 12.11
CA ASN A 112 -3.88 -1.78 12.00
C ASN A 112 -2.70 -2.66 12.43
N ALA A 113 -2.93 -3.96 12.61
CA ALA A 113 -1.85 -4.90 12.87
C ALA A 113 -0.83 -4.85 11.72
N ALA A 114 0.44 -4.78 12.10
CA ALA A 114 1.55 -4.74 11.18
C ALA A 114 2.45 -5.97 11.32
N ASP A 115 3.07 -6.37 10.20
CA ASP A 115 4.10 -7.40 10.16
C ASP A 115 5.49 -6.89 10.61
N HIS A 116 6.52 -7.73 10.53
CA HIS A 116 7.90 -7.37 10.89
C HIS A 116 8.55 -6.33 9.96
N GLN A 117 7.84 -5.85 8.93
CA GLN A 117 8.28 -4.72 8.11
C GLN A 117 7.42 -3.46 8.37
N GLY A 118 6.56 -3.49 9.39
CA GLY A 118 5.63 -2.40 9.67
C GLY A 118 4.44 -2.33 8.68
N ARG A 119 4.23 -3.35 7.84
CA ARG A 119 3.19 -3.31 6.81
C ARG A 119 1.84 -3.72 7.39
N SER A 120 0.89 -2.79 7.34
CA SER A 120 -0.53 -3.05 7.63
C SER A 120 -1.25 -3.74 6.46
N VAL A 121 -2.52 -4.10 6.66
CA VAL A 121 -3.37 -4.71 5.61
C VAL A 121 -3.42 -3.84 4.35
N LEU A 122 -3.43 -2.52 4.51
CA LEU A 122 -3.45 -1.57 3.41
C LEU A 122 -2.14 -1.56 2.63
N HIS A 123 -0.98 -1.63 3.32
CA HIS A 123 0.34 -1.71 2.68
C HIS A 123 0.47 -2.99 1.86
N VAL A 124 0.02 -4.13 2.42
CA VAL A 124 0.04 -5.42 1.73
C VAL A 124 -0.82 -5.36 0.47
N ALA A 125 -2.07 -4.90 0.58
CA ALA A 125 -2.98 -4.78 -0.56
C ALA A 125 -2.44 -3.83 -1.64
N ALA A 126 -1.88 -2.68 -1.23
CA ALA A 126 -1.27 -1.70 -2.14
C ALA A 126 -0.04 -2.25 -2.87
N THR A 127 0.87 -2.94 -2.15
CA THR A 127 2.11 -3.50 -2.71
C THR A 127 1.82 -4.56 -3.77
N TYR A 128 0.87 -5.45 -3.49
CA TYR A 128 0.50 -6.53 -4.40
C TYR A 128 -0.52 -6.09 -5.46
N GLY A 129 -1.13 -4.92 -5.31
CA GLY A 129 -2.18 -4.38 -6.18
C GLY A 129 -3.45 -5.23 -6.11
N LEU A 130 -4.02 -5.34 -4.92
CA LEU A 130 -5.17 -6.19 -4.60
C LEU A 130 -6.41 -5.33 -4.32
N PRO A 131 -7.07 -4.80 -5.37
CA PRO A 131 -8.20 -3.91 -5.21
C PRO A 131 -9.36 -4.55 -4.42
N GLY A 132 -9.61 -5.85 -4.61
CA GLY A 132 -10.63 -6.58 -3.87
C GLY A 132 -10.38 -6.59 -2.35
N VAL A 133 -9.12 -6.64 -1.91
CA VAL A 133 -8.78 -6.60 -0.48
C VAL A 133 -9.07 -5.22 0.11
N LEU A 134 -8.72 -4.14 -0.59
CA LEU A 134 -9.06 -2.78 -0.15
C LEU A 134 -10.58 -2.56 -0.09
N LEU A 135 -11.31 -3.09 -1.07
CA LEU A 135 -12.77 -3.05 -1.08
C LEU A 135 -13.37 -3.80 0.12
N ALA A 136 -12.84 -4.98 0.45
CA ALA A 136 -13.26 -5.73 1.65
C ALA A 136 -13.00 -4.95 2.95
N VAL A 137 -11.84 -4.31 3.08
CA VAL A 137 -11.53 -3.44 4.22
C VAL A 137 -12.54 -2.28 4.29
N LEU A 138 -12.81 -1.61 3.18
CA LEU A 138 -13.80 -0.52 3.11
C LEU A 138 -15.21 -0.99 3.48
N ASN A 139 -15.65 -2.15 2.97
CA ASN A 139 -16.98 -2.71 3.22
C ASN A 139 -17.19 -3.14 4.68
N SER A 140 -16.12 -3.56 5.37
CA SER A 140 -16.19 -3.89 6.80
C SER A 140 -16.60 -2.71 7.68
N GLY A 141 -16.43 -1.47 7.19
CA GLY A 141 -16.70 -0.25 7.95
C GLY A 141 -15.76 -0.01 9.14
N VAL A 142 -14.74 -0.85 9.31
CA VAL A 142 -13.75 -0.74 10.38
C VAL A 142 -12.82 0.45 10.11
N GLN A 143 -12.49 1.19 11.17
CA GLN A 143 -11.52 2.29 11.07
C GLN A 143 -10.11 1.75 10.86
N VAL A 144 -9.49 2.17 9.76
CA VAL A 144 -8.12 1.80 9.40
C VAL A 144 -7.24 3.05 9.32
N ASP A 145 -6.00 2.93 9.75
CA ASP A 145 -5.01 3.99 9.66
C ASP A 145 -4.44 4.06 8.24
N LEU A 146 -4.97 5.01 7.47
CA LEU A 146 -4.56 5.30 6.10
C LEU A 146 -3.17 5.94 6.01
N GLU A 147 -2.67 6.47 7.12
CA GLU A 147 -1.39 7.18 7.22
C GLU A 147 -0.33 6.40 8.01
N ALA A 148 -0.64 5.14 8.37
CA ALA A 148 0.29 4.19 8.95
C ALA A 148 1.59 4.17 8.13
N ARG A 149 2.74 4.09 8.82
CA ARG A 149 4.05 4.06 8.18
C ARG A 149 4.70 2.70 8.36
N ASP A 150 5.11 2.09 7.26
CA ASP A 150 5.99 0.92 7.31
C ASP A 150 7.41 1.32 7.77
N PHE A 151 8.30 0.34 7.92
CA PHE A 151 9.69 0.60 8.34
C PHE A 151 10.53 1.34 7.28
N GLU A 152 10.02 1.45 6.05
CA GLU A 152 10.58 2.33 5.03
C GLU A 152 10.07 3.78 5.15
N GLY A 153 9.14 4.04 6.07
CA GLY A 153 8.55 5.35 6.30
C GLY A 153 7.46 5.70 5.29
N LEU A 154 6.98 4.72 4.53
CA LEU A 154 6.00 4.86 3.46
C LEU A 154 4.59 4.66 4.01
N THR A 155 3.62 5.41 3.48
CA THR A 155 2.20 5.14 3.69
C THR A 155 1.70 4.09 2.69
N PRO A 156 0.50 3.50 2.88
CA PRO A 156 -0.11 2.64 1.87
C PRO A 156 -0.20 3.31 0.50
N LEU A 157 -0.52 4.61 0.45
CA LEU A 157 -0.58 5.36 -0.81
C LEU A 157 0.80 5.50 -1.47
N HIS A 158 1.87 5.73 -0.71
CA HIS A 158 3.23 5.70 -1.26
C HIS A 158 3.58 4.32 -1.85
N THR A 159 3.26 3.22 -1.13
CA THR A 159 3.50 1.86 -1.63
C THR A 159 2.69 1.56 -2.90
N ALA A 160 1.43 2.02 -2.98
CA ALA A 160 0.58 1.86 -4.17
C ALA A 160 1.19 2.56 -5.38
N ILE A 161 1.72 3.77 -5.21
CA ILE A 161 2.33 4.56 -6.28
C ILE A 161 3.64 3.94 -6.76
N LEU A 162 4.48 3.45 -5.85
CA LEU A 162 5.69 2.72 -6.22
C LEU A 162 5.35 1.41 -6.97
N ALA A 163 4.36 0.65 -6.49
CA ALA A 163 3.92 -0.56 -7.15
C ALA A 163 3.30 -0.29 -8.52
N LEU A 164 2.49 0.77 -8.66
CA LEU A 164 1.92 1.22 -9.93
C LEU A 164 3.02 1.60 -10.92
N ASN A 165 4.02 2.37 -10.50
CA ASN A 165 5.14 2.74 -11.35
C ASN A 165 5.89 1.52 -11.91
N VAL A 166 6.09 0.47 -11.09
CA VAL A 166 6.72 -0.79 -11.54
C VAL A 166 5.86 -1.53 -12.57
N ALA A 167 4.54 -1.44 -12.49
CA ALA A 167 3.62 -2.12 -13.41
C ALA A 167 3.37 -1.35 -14.72
N MET A 168 3.60 -0.04 -14.74
CA MET A 168 3.49 0.78 -15.95
C MET A 168 4.73 0.61 -16.83
N ARG A 169 4.54 0.43 -18.14
CA ARG A 169 5.66 0.42 -19.09
C ARG A 169 5.96 1.84 -19.55
N PRO A 170 7.23 2.18 -19.87
CA PRO A 170 7.58 3.50 -20.40
C PRO A 170 6.81 3.89 -21.68
N SER A 171 6.33 2.90 -22.43
CA SER A 171 5.54 3.06 -23.66
C SER A 171 4.07 3.41 -23.43
N ASP A 172 3.58 3.33 -22.19
CA ASP A 172 2.18 3.59 -21.85
C ASP A 172 1.96 5.10 -21.71
N LEU A 173 2.18 5.85 -22.79
CA LEU A 173 1.86 7.28 -22.90
C LEU A 173 0.34 7.53 -22.90
N CYS A 174 -0.46 6.48 -23.15
CA CYS A 174 -1.91 6.56 -23.16
C CYS A 174 -2.50 5.78 -21.98
N PRO A 175 -3.14 6.44 -21.00
CA PRO A 175 -3.85 5.77 -19.91
C PRO A 175 -4.90 4.75 -20.36
N ARG A 176 -5.33 4.80 -21.63
CA ARG A 176 -6.34 3.90 -22.19
C ARG A 176 -5.83 2.49 -22.47
N VAL A 177 -4.53 2.23 -22.41
CA VAL A 177 -3.93 0.90 -22.66
C VAL A 177 -3.04 0.48 -21.49
N LEU A 178 -3.55 0.59 -20.26
CA LEU A 178 -2.87 -0.01 -19.11
C LEU A 178 -3.02 -1.54 -19.15
N SER A 179 -1.95 -2.24 -18.79
CA SER A 179 -2.03 -3.68 -18.50
C SER A 179 -3.03 -3.95 -17.36
N THR A 180 -3.57 -5.16 -17.28
CA THR A 180 -4.45 -5.56 -16.15
C THR A 180 -3.78 -5.31 -14.80
N GLN A 181 -2.49 -5.65 -14.67
CA GLN A 181 -1.74 -5.42 -13.43
C GLN A 181 -1.55 -3.93 -13.10
N ALA A 182 -1.31 -3.07 -14.11
CA ALA A 182 -1.25 -1.63 -13.91
C ALA A 182 -2.64 -1.06 -13.55
N ARG A 183 -3.71 -1.61 -14.13
CA ARG A 183 -5.09 -1.24 -13.82
C ARG A 183 -5.43 -1.56 -12.37
N ASP A 184 -5.16 -2.77 -11.90
CA ASP A 184 -5.44 -3.18 -10.51
C ASP A 184 -4.71 -2.29 -9.48
N ARG A 185 -3.47 -1.88 -9.80
CA ARG A 185 -2.69 -0.97 -8.96
C ARG A 185 -3.22 0.46 -8.99
N LEU A 186 -3.66 0.93 -10.16
CA LEU A 186 -4.32 2.22 -10.28
C LEU A 186 -5.64 2.24 -9.50
N ASP A 187 -6.40 1.14 -9.54
CA ASP A 187 -7.62 1.00 -8.74
C ASP A 187 -7.31 1.01 -7.23
N CYS A 188 -6.19 0.43 -6.80
CA CYS A 188 -5.73 0.57 -5.41
C CYS A 188 -5.42 2.02 -5.02
N VAL A 189 -4.77 2.79 -5.91
CA VAL A 189 -4.51 4.22 -5.69
C VAL A 189 -5.83 4.98 -5.54
N HIS A 190 -6.79 4.76 -6.45
CA HIS A 190 -8.10 5.41 -6.38
C HIS A 190 -8.86 5.04 -5.11
N MET A 191 -8.84 3.78 -4.69
CA MET A 191 -9.53 3.35 -3.48
C MET A 191 -8.89 3.93 -2.21
N LEU A 192 -7.57 3.95 -2.10
CA LEU A 192 -6.91 4.59 -0.95
C LEU A 192 -7.28 6.07 -0.86
N LEU A 193 -7.31 6.79 -1.97
CA LEU A 193 -7.76 8.18 -2.01
C LEU A 193 -9.25 8.33 -1.67
N GLN A 194 -10.10 7.42 -2.14
CA GLN A 194 -11.52 7.38 -1.79
C GLN A 194 -11.73 7.12 -0.28
N MET A 195 -10.88 6.29 0.32
CA MET A 195 -10.87 6.04 1.77
C MET A 195 -10.39 7.26 2.56
N GLY A 196 -9.70 8.21 1.93
CA GLY A 196 -9.23 9.45 2.55
C GLY A 196 -7.71 9.51 2.76
N ALA A 197 -6.92 8.63 2.12
CA ALA A 197 -5.47 8.70 2.19
C ALA A 197 -4.96 10.06 1.66
N ASN A 198 -4.01 10.65 2.37
CA ASN A 198 -3.54 11.98 2.07
C ASN A 198 -2.44 11.97 0.99
N HIS A 199 -2.78 12.43 -0.22
CA HIS A 199 -1.80 12.56 -1.30
C HIS A 199 -0.70 13.60 -1.04
N THR A 200 -0.84 14.47 -0.03
CA THR A 200 0.18 15.45 0.38
C THR A 200 1.15 14.91 1.44
N SER A 201 0.88 13.72 2.00
CA SER A 201 1.77 13.12 3.00
C SER A 201 3.17 12.90 2.44
N GLN A 202 4.17 13.17 3.27
CA GLN A 202 5.59 13.01 2.95
C GLN A 202 6.13 11.75 3.63
N GLU A 203 6.82 10.88 2.88
CA GLU A 203 7.52 9.73 3.47
C GLU A 203 8.71 10.17 4.36
N ILE A 204 9.07 9.35 5.35
CA ILE A 204 9.95 9.77 6.44
C ILE A 204 11.40 9.99 5.99
N LYS A 205 11.92 9.14 5.10
CA LYS A 205 13.36 9.09 4.79
C LYS A 205 13.79 10.28 3.96
N SER A 206 12.98 10.72 2.99
CA SER A 206 13.32 11.81 2.09
C SER A 206 12.30 12.95 1.96
N ASN A 207 11.28 12.98 2.81
CA ASN A 207 10.19 13.96 2.79
C ASN A 207 9.50 14.04 1.41
N LYS A 208 9.50 12.95 0.63
CA LYS A 208 8.87 12.94 -0.69
C LYS A 208 7.39 12.68 -0.57
N THR A 209 6.60 13.47 -1.28
CA THR A 209 5.20 13.12 -1.56
C THR A 209 5.12 12.12 -2.72
N VAL A 210 3.94 11.56 -2.96
CA VAL A 210 3.69 10.69 -4.12
C VAL A 210 4.08 11.33 -5.46
N LEU A 211 3.92 12.66 -5.60
CA LEU A 211 4.32 13.38 -6.80
C LEU A 211 5.85 13.41 -6.97
N HIS A 212 6.60 13.62 -5.89
CA HIS A 212 8.06 13.59 -5.92
C HIS A 212 8.58 12.19 -6.31
N LEU A 213 7.94 11.12 -5.82
CA LEU A 213 8.28 9.74 -6.21
C LEU A 213 8.02 9.48 -7.70
N ALA A 214 6.89 9.95 -8.24
CA ALA A 214 6.57 9.81 -9.66
C ALA A 214 7.57 10.56 -10.56
N VAL A 215 7.99 11.77 -10.15
CA VAL A 215 9.02 12.53 -10.86
C VAL A 215 10.38 11.84 -10.76
N GLN A 216 10.77 11.30 -9.60
CA GLN A 216 12.02 10.57 -9.43
C GLN A 216 12.10 9.35 -10.36
N ALA A 217 10.96 8.69 -10.61
CA ALA A 217 10.86 7.59 -11.55
C ALA A 217 10.90 8.00 -13.03
N ALA A 218 10.95 9.31 -13.33
CA ALA A 218 10.89 9.87 -14.68
C ALA A 218 9.68 9.37 -15.50
N ASN A 219 8.53 9.17 -14.83
CA ASN A 219 7.32 8.63 -15.44
C ASN A 219 6.27 9.75 -15.69
N PRO A 220 6.18 10.30 -16.92
CA PRO A 220 5.26 11.40 -17.23
C PRO A 220 3.79 11.00 -17.08
N THR A 221 3.43 9.77 -17.46
CA THR A 221 2.04 9.29 -17.36
C THR A 221 1.59 9.22 -15.90
N LEU A 222 2.45 8.71 -15.01
CA LEU A 222 2.15 8.66 -13.58
C LEU A 222 2.07 10.06 -12.96
N VAL A 223 2.95 10.98 -13.35
CA VAL A 223 2.88 12.39 -12.94
C VAL A 223 1.56 13.00 -13.39
N GLN A 224 1.15 12.83 -14.65
CA GLN A 224 -0.11 13.34 -15.16
C GLN A 224 -1.30 12.79 -14.35
N LEU A 225 -1.35 11.47 -14.14
CA LEU A 225 -2.40 10.84 -13.34
C LEU A 225 -2.47 11.47 -11.94
N LEU A 226 -1.33 11.60 -11.25
CA LEU A 226 -1.27 12.21 -9.92
C LEU A 226 -1.69 13.68 -9.86
N LEU A 227 -1.57 14.42 -10.96
CA LEU A 227 -2.02 15.82 -11.05
C LEU A 227 -3.53 15.92 -11.33
N GLU A 228 -4.13 14.87 -11.90
CA GLU A 228 -5.59 14.78 -12.15
C GLU A 228 -6.38 14.26 -10.93
N LEU A 229 -5.71 13.63 -9.95
CA LEU A 229 -6.34 13.08 -8.74
C LEU A 229 -6.82 14.09 -7.69
N PRO A 230 -6.11 15.19 -7.36
CA PRO A 230 -6.43 16.04 -6.22
C PRO A 230 -7.76 16.78 -6.38
N ARG A 231 -8.58 16.81 -5.32
CA ARG A 231 -9.75 17.70 -5.19
C ARG A 231 -9.44 19.01 -4.45
N GLY A 232 -8.21 19.17 -3.96
CA GLY A 232 -7.76 20.33 -3.16
C GLY A 232 -6.93 21.34 -3.95
N ASP A 233 -6.13 22.14 -3.22
CA ASP A 233 -5.23 23.12 -3.83
C ASP A 233 -4.04 22.44 -4.54
N LEU A 234 -4.23 22.19 -5.83
CA LEU A 234 -3.22 21.63 -6.73
C LEU A 234 -1.93 22.45 -6.70
N ARG A 235 -2.02 23.79 -6.63
CA ARG A 235 -0.85 24.68 -6.63
C ARG A 235 0.01 24.49 -5.39
N THR A 236 -0.60 24.34 -4.21
CA THR A 236 0.14 24.04 -2.98
C THR A 236 0.81 22.67 -3.09
N PHE A 237 0.09 21.64 -3.55
CA PHE A 237 0.61 20.29 -3.69
C PHE A 237 1.84 20.21 -4.61
N VAL A 238 1.79 20.81 -5.80
CA VAL A 238 2.92 20.76 -6.77
C VAL A 238 4.15 21.53 -6.32
N ASN A 239 3.98 22.47 -5.36
CA ASN A 239 5.05 23.32 -4.84
C ASN A 239 5.56 22.89 -3.45
N MET A 240 5.07 21.77 -2.90
CA MET A 240 5.66 21.16 -1.71
C MET A 240 7.13 20.80 -1.96
N LYS A 241 7.94 20.81 -0.90
CA LYS A 241 9.39 20.56 -0.98
C LYS A 241 9.78 19.26 -0.28
N ALA A 242 10.54 18.44 -0.96
CA ALA A 242 11.26 17.29 -0.42
C ALA A 242 12.77 17.61 -0.39
N HIS A 243 13.40 17.63 0.80
CA HIS A 243 14.76 18.13 0.99
C HIS A 243 15.02 19.51 0.33
N GLY A 244 14.05 20.41 0.43
CA GLY A 244 14.12 21.74 -0.20
C GLY A 244 13.79 21.79 -1.68
N ASN A 245 13.80 20.66 -2.39
CA ASN A 245 13.50 20.59 -3.81
C ASN A 245 11.99 20.38 -4.02
N THR A 246 11.40 21.18 -4.90
CA THR A 246 10.04 20.88 -5.39
C THR A 246 10.08 19.78 -6.44
N ALA A 247 8.92 19.22 -6.78
CA ALA A 247 8.77 18.31 -7.92
C ALA A 247 9.39 18.89 -9.22
N LEU A 248 9.30 20.21 -9.42
CA LEU A 248 9.88 20.88 -10.59
C LEU A 248 11.42 20.94 -10.56
N HIS A 249 12.03 21.09 -9.38
CA HIS A 249 13.49 20.98 -9.24
C HIS A 249 13.96 19.58 -9.61
N MET A 250 13.28 18.55 -9.09
CA MET A 250 13.58 17.16 -9.42
C MET A 250 13.43 16.88 -10.91
N ALA A 251 12.35 17.39 -11.53
CA ALA A 251 12.10 17.25 -12.96
C ALA A 251 13.21 17.88 -13.81
N ALA A 252 13.68 19.07 -13.44
CA ALA A 252 14.78 19.74 -14.13
C ALA A 252 16.12 18.99 -13.99
N ALA A 253 16.33 18.27 -12.89
CA ALA A 253 17.52 17.47 -12.65
C ALA A 253 17.51 16.08 -13.34
N LEU A 254 16.40 15.67 -13.95
CA LEU A 254 16.29 14.42 -14.71
C LEU A 254 17.24 14.41 -15.93
N PRO A 255 17.56 13.22 -16.48
CA PRO A 255 18.25 13.11 -17.76
C PRO A 255 17.48 13.86 -18.88
N PRO A 256 18.16 14.62 -19.75
CA PRO A 256 17.53 15.29 -20.88
C PRO A 256 16.84 14.30 -21.82
N GLY A 257 15.59 14.59 -22.17
CA GLY A 257 14.79 13.74 -23.04
C GLY A 257 13.29 14.06 -22.99
N PRO A 258 12.47 13.34 -23.78
CA PRO A 258 11.04 13.61 -23.90
C PRO A 258 10.29 13.46 -22.58
N ALA A 259 10.70 12.51 -21.73
CA ALA A 259 10.10 12.31 -20.41
C ALA A 259 10.31 13.52 -19.48
N GLN A 260 11.52 14.06 -19.41
CA GLN A 260 11.80 15.29 -18.66
C GLN A 260 10.94 16.44 -19.19
N GLU A 261 10.91 16.62 -20.52
CA GLU A 261 10.18 17.71 -21.14
C GLU A 261 8.67 17.64 -20.86
N ALA A 262 8.09 16.45 -20.95
CA ALA A 262 6.70 16.20 -20.62
C ALA A 262 6.41 16.49 -19.14
N ILE A 263 7.21 15.96 -18.21
CA ILE A 263 7.03 16.18 -16.77
C ILE A 263 7.11 17.67 -16.42
N VAL A 264 8.11 18.39 -16.94
CA VAL A 264 8.24 19.84 -16.71
C VAL A 264 7.00 20.59 -17.21
N ARG A 265 6.47 20.26 -18.38
CA ARG A 265 5.25 20.88 -18.90
C ARG A 265 4.03 20.56 -18.05
N HIS A 266 3.84 19.31 -17.64
CA HIS A 266 2.71 18.93 -16.78
C HIS A 266 2.75 19.67 -15.45
N LEU A 267 3.93 19.76 -14.81
CA LEU A 267 4.09 20.49 -13.56
C LEU A 267 3.82 21.99 -13.72
N LEU A 268 4.37 22.64 -14.75
CA LEU A 268 4.11 24.06 -15.02
C LEU A 268 2.63 24.32 -15.31
N ALA A 269 1.97 23.45 -16.09
CA ALA A 269 0.53 23.53 -16.36
C ALA A 269 -0.31 23.39 -15.08
N ALA A 270 0.16 22.60 -14.12
CA ALA A 270 -0.46 22.42 -12.81
C ALA A 270 -0.12 23.54 -11.79
N GLY A 271 0.60 24.59 -12.21
CA GLY A 271 0.93 25.74 -11.35
C GLY A 271 2.21 25.59 -10.53
N ALA A 272 3.13 24.70 -10.92
CA ALA A 272 4.46 24.65 -10.32
C ALA A 272 5.20 25.97 -10.56
N ASP A 273 5.78 26.53 -9.50
CA ASP A 273 6.47 27.81 -9.52
C ASP A 273 7.98 27.61 -9.75
N PRO A 274 8.50 27.93 -10.95
CA PRO A 274 9.93 27.81 -11.26
C PRO A 274 10.78 28.92 -10.66
N THR A 275 10.20 29.87 -9.93
CA THR A 275 10.97 30.91 -9.22
C THR A 275 11.41 30.47 -7.82
N LEU A 276 10.75 29.44 -7.27
CA LEU A 276 11.10 28.85 -5.98
C LEU A 276 12.53 28.35 -5.98
N ARG A 277 13.19 28.51 -4.83
CA ARG A 277 14.57 28.09 -4.63
C ARG A 277 14.68 26.92 -3.67
N ASN A 278 15.58 26.00 -3.96
CA ASN A 278 15.94 24.90 -3.05
C ASN A 278 16.89 25.35 -1.92
N LEU A 279 17.39 24.40 -1.12
CA LEU A 279 18.33 24.69 -0.02
C LEU A 279 19.70 25.20 -0.51
N GLU A 280 20.08 24.86 -1.74
CA GLU A 280 21.30 25.35 -2.40
C GLU A 280 21.07 26.72 -3.08
N ASN A 281 19.92 27.35 -2.82
CA ASN A 281 19.50 28.62 -3.40
C ASN A 281 19.38 28.57 -4.94
N GLU A 282 19.15 27.39 -5.51
CA GLU A 282 18.99 27.18 -6.96
C GLU A 282 17.53 27.18 -7.36
N GLN A 283 17.24 27.71 -8.55
CA GLN A 283 15.94 27.55 -9.22
C GLN A 283 15.98 26.30 -10.11
N PRO A 284 14.84 25.72 -10.50
CA PRO A 284 14.81 24.55 -11.39
C PRO A 284 15.63 24.73 -12.67
N VAL A 285 15.67 25.95 -13.23
CA VAL A 285 16.46 26.25 -14.44
C VAL A 285 17.98 26.06 -14.29
N HIS A 286 18.50 26.14 -13.06
CA HIS A 286 19.93 25.92 -12.76
C HIS A 286 20.29 24.43 -12.71
N LEU A 287 19.31 23.55 -12.44
CA LEU A 287 19.48 22.10 -12.34
C LEU A 287 19.44 21.39 -13.70
N LEU A 288 19.13 22.11 -14.79
CA LEU A 288 19.07 21.54 -16.14
C LEU A 288 20.45 21.02 -16.58
N ARG A 289 20.52 19.73 -16.89
CA ARG A 289 21.72 19.10 -17.44
C ARG A 289 21.93 19.48 -18.92
N PRO A 290 23.17 19.55 -19.41
CA PRO A 290 23.45 19.69 -20.84
C PRO A 290 22.89 18.51 -21.64
N GLY A 291 22.28 18.77 -22.80
CA GLY A 291 21.69 17.74 -23.67
C GLY A 291 20.94 18.33 -24.87
N PRO A 292 20.19 17.52 -25.64
CA PRO A 292 19.28 18.00 -26.68
C PRO A 292 17.99 18.60 -26.07
N GLY A 293 17.48 19.69 -26.64
CA GLY A 293 16.26 20.36 -26.17
C GLY A 293 16.30 21.27 -24.91
N PRO A 294 17.43 21.51 -24.19
CA PRO A 294 17.41 22.26 -22.95
C PRO A 294 17.11 23.74 -23.17
N GLU A 295 17.33 24.29 -24.37
CA GLU A 295 17.08 25.71 -24.62
C GLU A 295 15.59 26.05 -24.58
N GLY A 296 14.73 25.17 -25.12
CA GLY A 296 13.28 25.31 -25.02
C GLY A 296 12.80 25.22 -23.57
N LEU A 297 13.34 24.25 -22.80
CA LEU A 297 13.04 24.11 -21.37
C LEU A 297 13.55 25.27 -20.53
N ARG A 298 14.76 25.76 -20.82
CA ARG A 298 15.35 26.92 -20.17
C ARG A 298 14.49 28.15 -20.40
N GLN A 299 13.97 28.35 -21.61
CA GLN A 299 13.02 29.42 -21.89
C GLN A 299 11.69 29.22 -21.16
N LEU A 300 11.13 28.02 -21.13
CA LEU A 300 9.90 27.71 -20.37
C LEU A 300 10.04 28.06 -18.89
N LEU A 301 11.13 27.62 -18.25
CA LEU A 301 11.39 27.88 -16.83
C LEU A 301 11.71 29.36 -16.54
N LYS A 302 12.24 30.12 -17.50
CA LYS A 302 12.46 31.57 -17.38
C LYS A 302 11.21 32.42 -17.62
N ARG A 303 10.32 32.00 -18.54
CA ARG A 303 9.15 32.79 -19.03
C ARG A 303 8.00 32.89 -18.03
N SER A 304 7.88 31.94 -17.12
CA SER A 304 6.92 31.91 -15.99
C SER A 304 6.92 33.13 -15.06
N ARG A 305 7.80 34.12 -15.26
CA ARG A 305 7.79 35.43 -14.61
C ARG A 305 6.57 36.30 -14.92
N VAL A 306 5.60 35.86 -15.74
CA VAL A 306 4.41 36.67 -16.03
C VAL A 306 3.53 36.74 -14.78
N ALA A 307 3.70 37.84 -14.03
CA ALA A 307 2.86 38.25 -12.92
C ALA A 307 1.37 38.25 -13.33
N PRO A 308 0.43 37.99 -12.39
CA PRO A 308 -0.99 38.12 -12.69
C PRO A 308 -1.27 39.56 -13.18
N PRO A 309 -2.11 39.72 -14.21
CA PRO A 309 -2.45 41.04 -14.72
C PRO A 309 -3.24 41.80 -13.64
N GLY A 310 -2.77 43.00 -13.29
CA GLY A 310 -3.58 43.98 -12.56
C GLY A 310 -3.20 44.22 -11.10
N LEU A 311 -2.07 44.87 -10.88
CA LEU A 311 -1.94 45.91 -9.84
C LEU A 311 -1.19 47.10 -10.46
N SER A 312 -1.78 47.68 -11.50
CA SER A 312 -1.44 49.05 -11.93
C SER A 312 -2.37 49.99 -11.16
N SER A 313 -1.77 50.67 -10.17
CA SER A 313 -2.15 51.96 -9.55
C SER A 313 -3.64 52.29 -9.42
#